data_AF-A0A4V1FF83-F1
#
_entry.id   AF-A0A4V1FF83-F1
#
_cell.length_a   1.000
_cell.length_b   1.000
_cell.length_c   1.000
_cell.angle_alpha   90.00
_cell.angle_beta   90.00
_cell.angle_gamma   90.00
#
_symmetry.space_group_name_H-M   'P 1'
#
loop_
_entity.id
_entity.type
_entity.pdbx_description
1 polymer ?
#
loop_
_entity_poly.entity_id
_entity_poly.type
_entity_poly.pdbx_seq_one_letter_code
_entity_poly.pdbx_strand_id
1 'polypeptide(L)'
;MSDIIKQEDIETLRELIKDIDMAMLTTATEEGLVSRPMKTQEVEFDGDLWFFTKKDTNKYHEILQNQDVNVAYVGKSYVSVRGRAEIVEGLDKKKELWSTVYEKIMQTSYDDPNLILLKVNVEAAEYWESGNFIKKIAFYYKRMTGQSSKSTDINETLELNN
;
A
#
# COMPACT_ATOMS: atom_id res chain seq x y z
N MET A 1 8.06 -1.97 -24.21
CA MET A 1 8.58 -3.05 -23.34
C MET A 1 8.59 -2.59 -21.88
N SER A 2 9.04 -1.37 -21.58
CA SER A 2 8.87 -0.72 -20.26
C SER A 2 7.42 -0.70 -19.77
N ASP A 3 6.48 -0.34 -20.64
CA ASP A 3 5.08 -0.14 -20.22
C ASP A 3 4.36 -1.47 -19.95
N ILE A 4 4.80 -2.55 -20.60
CA ILE A 4 4.29 -3.91 -20.38
C ILE A 4 4.78 -4.43 -19.02
N ILE A 5 6.07 -4.23 -18.70
CA ILE A 5 6.65 -4.62 -17.41
C ILE A 5 5.98 -3.86 -16.26
N LYS A 6 5.72 -2.55 -16.44
CA LYS A 6 4.98 -1.76 -15.44
C LYS A 6 3.56 -2.28 -15.19
N GLN A 7 2.85 -2.69 -16.25
CA GLN A 7 1.49 -3.22 -16.11
C GLN A 7 1.47 -4.59 -15.41
N GLU A 8 2.45 -5.46 -15.68
CA GLU A 8 2.63 -6.73 -15.00
C GLU A 8 2.95 -6.55 -13.50
N ASP A 9 3.78 -5.56 -13.15
CA ASP A 9 4.10 -5.22 -11.75
C ASP A 9 2.87 -4.68 -11.00
N ILE A 10 2.07 -3.81 -11.65
CA ILE A 10 0.81 -3.32 -11.09
C ILE A 10 -0.17 -4.48 -10.84
N GLU A 11 -0.30 -5.40 -11.80
CA GLU A 11 -1.15 -6.59 -11.67
C GLU A 11 -0.68 -7.48 -10.52
N THR A 12 0.62 -7.72 -10.44
CA THR A 12 1.22 -8.53 -9.37
C THR A 12 0.94 -7.92 -8.00
N LEU A 13 1.15 -6.61 -7.84
CA LEU A 13 0.83 -5.90 -6.61
C LEU A 13 -0.66 -5.97 -6.29
N ARG A 14 -1.54 -5.78 -7.29
CA ARG A 14 -2.99 -5.91 -7.14
C ARG A 14 -3.36 -7.27 -6.58
N GLU A 15 -2.86 -8.34 -7.17
CA GLU A 15 -3.13 -9.72 -6.74
C GLU A 15 -2.64 -10.01 -5.32
N LEU A 16 -1.53 -9.39 -4.91
CA LEU A 16 -0.99 -9.56 -3.56
C LEU A 16 -1.85 -8.89 -2.48
N ILE A 17 -2.56 -7.80 -2.80
CA ILE A 17 -3.26 -6.97 -1.79
C ILE A 17 -4.79 -7.03 -1.88
N LYS A 18 -5.38 -7.50 -2.99
CA LYS A 18 -6.84 -7.42 -3.24
C LYS A 18 -7.73 -8.05 -2.18
N ASP A 19 -7.27 -9.09 -1.50
CA ASP A 19 -8.05 -9.82 -0.48
C ASP A 19 -7.80 -9.27 0.95
N ILE A 20 -7.12 -8.12 1.08
CA ILE A 20 -6.71 -7.54 2.35
C ILE A 20 -7.43 -6.21 2.58
N ASP A 21 -8.47 -6.25 3.41
CA ASP A 21 -9.27 -5.06 3.76
C ASP A 21 -8.44 -3.94 4.43
N MET A 22 -7.56 -4.33 5.36
CA MET A 22 -6.88 -3.41 6.26
C MET A 22 -5.38 -3.38 5.97
N ALA A 23 -4.88 -2.19 5.68
CA ALA A 23 -3.46 -1.90 5.55
C ALA A 23 -2.95 -1.14 6.78
N MET A 24 -1.63 -1.16 6.98
CA MET A 24 -0.95 -0.36 7.99
C MET A 24 -0.27 0.82 7.29
N LEU A 25 -0.88 2.01 7.36
CA LEU A 25 -0.31 3.25 6.82
C LEU A 25 0.67 3.83 7.83
N THR A 26 1.92 4.00 7.40
CA THR A 26 3.00 4.58 8.18
C THR A 26 3.34 5.98 7.69
N THR A 27 3.32 6.93 8.61
CA THR A 27 3.66 8.34 8.40
C THR A 27 4.82 8.74 9.30
N ALA A 28 5.56 9.78 8.91
CA ALA A 28 6.62 10.37 9.73
C ALA A 28 6.07 11.42 10.70
N THR A 29 6.46 11.32 11.96
CA THR A 29 6.21 12.31 13.01
C THR A 29 7.55 12.87 13.51
N GLU A 30 7.52 13.89 14.36
CA GLU A 30 8.73 14.43 15.01
C GLU A 30 9.42 13.41 15.92
N GLU A 31 8.67 12.44 16.46
CA GLU A 31 9.17 11.41 17.38
C GLU A 31 9.60 10.11 16.66
N GLY A 32 9.30 9.99 15.37
CA GLY A 32 9.62 8.82 14.55
C GLY A 32 8.47 8.37 13.66
N LEU A 33 8.49 7.11 13.25
CA LEU A 33 7.47 6.54 12.37
C LEU A 33 6.30 6.00 13.19
N VAL A 34 5.07 6.30 12.76
CA VAL A 34 3.85 5.77 13.39
C VAL A 34 2.99 5.10 12.35
N SER A 35 2.63 3.84 12.60
CA SER A 35 1.78 3.06 11.72
C SER A 35 0.36 2.93 12.28
N ARG A 36 -0.65 3.05 11.40
CA ARG A 36 -2.07 3.06 11.78
C ARG A 36 -2.90 2.19 10.82
N PRO A 37 -3.86 1.41 11.34
CA PRO A 37 -4.73 0.60 10.49
C PRO A 37 -5.65 1.50 9.68
N MET A 38 -5.69 1.28 8.36
CA MET A 38 -6.49 2.04 7.40
C MET A 38 -7.14 1.06 6.42
N LYS A 39 -8.43 1.28 6.10
CA LYS A 39 -9.11 0.48 5.08
C LYS A 39 -8.76 1.00 3.69
N THR A 40 -8.17 0.15 2.86
CA THR A 40 -7.92 0.46 1.44
C THR A 40 -9.26 0.53 0.71
N GLN A 41 -9.46 1.56 -0.11
CA GLN A 41 -10.68 1.67 -0.92
C GLN A 41 -10.55 0.83 -2.18
N GLU A 42 -11.55 0.00 -2.43
CA GLU A 42 -11.60 -0.89 -3.59
C GLU A 42 -12.15 -0.15 -4.80
N VAL A 43 -11.23 0.35 -5.63
CA VAL A 43 -11.45 0.54 -7.07
C VAL A 43 -10.30 -0.18 -7.76
N GLU A 44 -10.52 -0.63 -9.00
CA GLU A 44 -9.48 -1.27 -9.83
C GLU A 44 -8.13 -0.59 -9.58
N PHE A 45 -7.21 -1.29 -8.90
CA PHE A 45 -5.93 -0.71 -8.51
C PHE A 45 -5.16 -0.36 -9.78
N ASP A 46 -4.99 0.92 -10.07
CA ASP A 46 -4.34 1.44 -11.27
C ASP A 46 -2.91 1.92 -11.00
N GLY A 47 -2.39 1.63 -9.80
CA GLY A 47 -1.11 2.14 -9.30
C GLY A 47 -1.27 3.06 -8.09
N ASP A 48 -2.51 3.42 -7.71
CA ASP A 48 -2.79 4.29 -6.58
C ASP A 48 -3.56 3.57 -5.46
N LEU A 49 -3.17 3.81 -4.20
CA LEU A 49 -3.92 3.35 -3.04
C LEU A 49 -4.75 4.49 -2.46
N TRP A 50 -6.01 4.22 -2.15
CA TRP A 50 -6.94 5.23 -1.66
C TRP A 50 -7.41 4.91 -0.25
N PHE A 51 -7.50 5.93 0.61
CA PHE A 51 -7.96 5.81 1.99
C PHE A 51 -8.84 6.99 2.37
N PHE A 52 -9.94 6.76 3.09
CA PHE A 52 -10.68 7.84 3.74
C PHE A 52 -10.04 8.26 5.06
N THR A 53 -9.98 9.57 5.32
CA THR A 53 -9.64 10.09 6.64
C THR A 53 -10.27 11.47 6.87
N LYS A 54 -9.93 12.11 8.01
CA LYS A 54 -10.40 13.45 8.34
C LYS A 54 -9.25 14.44 8.57
N LYS A 55 -9.53 15.72 8.32
CA LYS A 55 -8.59 16.85 8.48
C LYS A 55 -8.09 17.07 9.91
N ASP A 56 -8.85 16.61 10.91
CA ASP A 56 -8.54 16.75 12.34
C ASP A 56 -7.63 15.63 12.88
N THR A 57 -7.14 14.75 12.01
CA THR A 57 -6.32 13.62 12.44
C THR A 57 -4.82 13.91 12.32
N ASN A 58 -4.01 13.36 13.22
CA ASN A 58 -2.56 13.57 13.18
C ASN A 58 -1.94 13.21 11.82
N LYS A 59 -2.37 12.10 11.20
CA LYS A 59 -1.86 11.67 9.89
C LYS A 59 -2.08 12.71 8.77
N TYR A 60 -3.14 13.51 8.84
CA TYR A 60 -3.38 14.59 7.90
C TYR A 60 -2.31 15.67 8.04
N HIS A 61 -2.04 16.11 9.27
CA HIS A 61 -1.00 17.09 9.57
C HIS A 61 0.41 16.57 9.27
N GLU A 62 0.68 15.31 9.61
CA GLU A 62 1.95 14.62 9.33
C GLU A 62 2.22 14.59 7.81
N ILE A 63 1.23 14.24 6.99
CA ILE A 63 1.35 14.17 5.51
C ILE A 63 1.56 15.55 4.87
N LEU A 64 0.99 16.62 5.45
CA LEU A 64 1.25 17.98 4.99
C LEU A 64 2.71 18.40 5.17
N GLN A 65 3.41 17.81 6.14
CA GLN A 65 4.83 18.10 6.41
C GLN A 65 5.77 17.16 5.65
N ASN A 66 5.39 15.88 5.56
CA ASN A 66 6.17 14.87 4.85
C ASN A 66 5.24 13.90 4.11
N GLN A 67 5.35 13.89 2.78
CA GLN A 67 4.52 13.08 1.90
C GLN A 67 5.03 11.64 1.76
N ASP A 68 6.25 11.33 2.18
CA ASP A 68 6.80 9.98 2.07
C ASP A 68 6.10 9.06 3.08
N VAL A 69 5.47 8.00 2.56
CA VAL A 69 4.73 7.04 3.36
C VAL A 69 5.09 5.60 2.99
N ASN A 70 4.81 4.71 3.93
CA ASN A 70 4.80 3.28 3.66
C ASN A 70 3.42 2.69 3.96
N VAL A 71 2.95 1.79 3.10
CA VAL A 71 1.73 1.03 3.33
C VAL A 71 2.09 -0.44 3.41
N ALA A 72 1.88 -1.05 4.57
CA ALA A 72 2.16 -2.47 4.78
C ALA A 72 0.88 -3.30 4.76
N TYR A 73 0.93 -4.43 4.06
CA TYR A 73 -0.15 -5.42 4.00
C TYR A 73 0.33 -6.77 4.55
N VAL A 74 -0.55 -7.45 5.27
CA VAL A 74 -0.30 -8.78 5.81
C VAL A 74 -1.47 -9.69 5.44
N GLY A 75 -1.22 -10.66 4.57
CA GLY A 75 -2.19 -11.68 4.16
C GLY A 75 -1.50 -13.02 3.96
N LYS A 76 -1.71 -13.64 2.80
CA LYS A 76 -0.92 -14.83 2.37
C LYS A 76 0.55 -14.48 2.13
N SER A 77 0.83 -13.23 1.78
CA SER A 77 2.17 -12.66 1.64
C SER A 77 2.28 -11.40 2.50
N TYR A 78 3.52 -10.97 2.74
CA TYR A 78 3.80 -9.66 3.33
C TYR A 78 4.15 -8.70 2.21
N VAL A 79 3.60 -7.50 2.23
CA VAL A 79 3.87 -6.47 1.21
C VAL A 79 4.20 -5.16 1.91
N SER A 80 5.25 -4.49 1.46
CA SER A 80 5.69 -3.17 1.90
C SER A 80 5.68 -2.25 0.68
N VAL A 81 4.73 -1.31 0.64
CA VAL A 81 4.57 -0.38 -0.47
C VAL A 81 5.18 0.97 -0.07
N ARG A 82 6.17 1.45 -0.82
CA ARG A 82 6.71 2.80 -0.71
C ARG A 82 5.99 3.71 -1.70
N GLY A 83 5.58 4.89 -1.25
CA GLY A 83 4.98 5.88 -2.13
C GLY A 83 4.88 7.27 -1.52
N ARG A 84 4.28 8.19 -2.28
CA ARG A 84 3.99 9.56 -1.83
C ARG A 84 2.49 9.77 -1.64
N ALA A 85 2.12 10.25 -0.46
CA ALA A 85 0.75 10.59 -0.11
C ALA A 85 0.36 12.00 -0.61
N GLU A 86 -0.85 12.09 -1.14
CA GLU A 86 -1.51 13.31 -1.59
C GLU A 86 -2.89 13.41 -0.93
N ILE A 87 -3.25 14.64 -0.52
CA ILE A 87 -4.57 14.94 0.01
C ILE A 87 -5.49 15.34 -1.14
N VAL A 88 -6.58 14.59 -1.31
CA VAL A 88 -7.58 14.81 -2.35
C VAL A 88 -8.91 15.20 -1.72
N GLU A 89 -9.40 16.40 -2.06
CA GLU A 89 -10.65 16.95 -1.53
C GLU A 89 -11.82 16.92 -2.54
N GLY A 90 -11.58 16.45 -3.76
CA GLY A 90 -12.57 16.42 -4.84
C GLY A 90 -13.80 15.58 -4.49
N LEU A 91 -14.98 16.21 -4.56
CA LEU A 91 -16.25 15.56 -4.23
C LEU A 91 -16.57 14.37 -5.15
N ASP A 92 -16.22 14.45 -6.43
CA ASP A 92 -16.49 13.38 -7.40
C ASP A 92 -15.78 12.08 -7.02
N LYS A 93 -14.49 12.16 -6.66
CA LYS A 93 -13.72 10.98 -6.25
C LYS A 93 -14.16 10.44 -4.89
N LYS A 94 -14.51 11.32 -3.94
CA LYS A 94 -15.10 10.89 -2.65
C LYS A 94 -16.39 10.11 -2.90
N LYS A 95 -17.28 10.63 -3.76
CA LYS A 95 -18.55 10.00 -4.10
C LYS A 95 -18.37 8.66 -4.82
N GLU A 96 -17.41 8.58 -5.75
CA GLU A 96 -17.04 7.35 -6.46
C GLU A 96 -16.62 6.23 -5.49
N LEU A 97 -15.80 6.56 -4.49
CA LEU A 97 -15.28 5.62 -3.51
C LEU A 97 -16.22 5.38 -2.32
N TRP A 98 -17.30 6.16 -2.19
CA TRP A 98 -18.18 6.10 -1.03
C TRP A 98 -19.12 4.89 -1.09
N SER A 99 -19.40 4.31 0.08
CA SER A 99 -20.42 3.26 0.24
C SER A 99 -21.31 3.53 1.45
N THR A 100 -22.53 2.99 1.41
CA THR A 100 -23.49 3.09 2.53
C THR A 100 -23.02 2.41 3.81
N VAL A 101 -22.05 1.48 3.69
CA VAL A 101 -21.39 0.86 4.84
C VAL A 101 -20.49 1.88 5.56
N TYR A 102 -19.77 2.71 4.81
CA TYR A 102 -18.90 3.75 5.39
C TYR A 102 -19.67 4.85 6.09
N GLU A 103 -20.83 5.25 5.55
CA GLU A 103 -21.70 6.23 6.20
C GLU A 103 -22.07 5.80 7.63
N LYS A 104 -22.41 4.51 7.81
CA LYS A 104 -22.75 3.96 9.13
C LYS A 104 -21.55 3.85 10.08
N ILE A 105 -20.39 3.45 9.57
CA ILE A 105 -19.19 3.24 10.41
C ILE A 105 -18.56 4.58 10.81
N MET A 106 -18.41 5.50 9.85
CA MET A 106 -17.75 6.78 10.06
C MET A 106 -18.70 7.87 10.59
N GLN A 107 -20.01 7.58 10.63
CA GLN A 107 -21.07 8.50 11.07
C GLN A 107 -20.94 9.88 10.37
N THR A 108 -20.66 9.84 9.07
CA THR A 108 -20.45 11.01 8.22
C THR A 108 -20.94 10.72 6.81
N SER A 109 -21.02 11.74 5.96
CA SER A 109 -21.38 11.66 4.55
C SER A 109 -20.18 11.99 3.65
N TYR A 110 -20.26 11.59 2.37
CA TYR A 110 -19.16 11.82 1.42
C TYR A 110 -18.87 13.31 1.14
N ASP A 111 -19.84 14.19 1.40
CA ASP A 111 -19.76 15.63 1.23
C ASP A 111 -19.35 16.39 2.50
N ASP A 112 -19.04 15.69 3.60
CA ASP A 112 -18.45 16.28 4.79
C ASP A 112 -17.15 17.02 4.44
N PRO A 113 -17.02 18.34 4.72
CA PRO A 113 -15.81 19.12 4.42
C PRO A 113 -14.58 18.66 5.21
N ASN A 114 -14.76 17.95 6.31
CA ASN A 114 -13.68 17.35 7.09
C ASN A 114 -13.25 15.99 6.53
N LEU A 115 -14.10 15.30 5.77
CA LEU A 115 -13.75 14.05 5.12
C LEU A 115 -12.85 14.32 3.90
N ILE A 116 -11.71 13.67 3.85
CA ILE A 116 -10.75 13.77 2.75
C ILE A 116 -10.28 12.38 2.31
N LEU A 117 -9.80 12.31 1.08
CA LEU A 117 -9.12 11.12 0.58
C LEU A 117 -7.61 11.33 0.72
N LEU A 118 -6.94 10.29 1.22
CA LEU A 118 -5.50 10.14 1.05
C LEU A 118 -5.26 9.22 -0.14
N LYS A 119 -4.57 9.75 -1.14
CA LYS A 119 -4.09 9.02 -2.31
C LYS A 119 -2.61 8.72 -2.09
N VAL A 120 -2.20 7.46 -2.14
CA VAL A 120 -0.79 7.08 -2.14
C VAL A 120 -0.42 6.70 -3.57
N ASN A 121 0.39 7.54 -4.19
CA ASN A 121 1.00 7.25 -5.48
C ASN A 121 2.11 6.22 -5.23
N VAL A 122 1.92 4.99 -5.71
CA VAL A 122 2.88 3.90 -5.46
C VAL A 122 4.13 4.10 -6.31
N GLU A 123 5.30 4.07 -5.67
CA GLU A 123 6.58 4.18 -6.35
C GLU A 123 7.25 2.81 -6.49
N ALA A 124 7.21 2.01 -5.43
CA ALA A 124 7.78 0.67 -5.40
C ALA A 124 7.07 -0.19 -4.36
N ALA A 125 7.12 -1.51 -4.52
CA ALA A 125 6.64 -2.44 -3.52
C ALA A 125 7.63 -3.60 -3.36
N GLU A 126 7.92 -3.97 -2.11
CA GLU A 126 8.60 -5.22 -1.80
C GLU A 126 7.61 -6.22 -1.26
N TYR A 127 7.74 -7.48 -1.65
CA TYR A 127 6.89 -8.54 -1.09
C TYR A 127 7.67 -9.82 -0.76
N TRP A 128 7.15 -10.53 0.24
CA TRP A 128 7.64 -11.81 0.70
C TRP A 128 6.51 -12.84 0.59
N GLU A 129 6.63 -13.75 -0.38
CA GLU A 129 5.68 -14.86 -0.52
C GLU A 129 5.81 -15.83 0.66
N SER A 130 4.74 -15.99 1.44
CA SER A 130 4.72 -17.05 2.44
C SER A 130 4.29 -18.36 1.76
N GLY A 131 5.18 -19.36 1.74
CA GLY A 131 4.79 -20.73 1.40
C GLY A 131 5.20 -21.28 0.04
N ASN A 132 6.01 -20.59 -0.77
CA ASN A 132 6.55 -21.19 -2.00
C ASN A 132 7.60 -22.27 -1.64
N PHE A 133 7.12 -23.51 -1.43
CA PHE A 133 7.90 -24.67 -0.99
C PHE A 133 9.10 -24.93 -1.93
N ILE A 134 8.95 -24.65 -3.22
CA ILE A 134 10.01 -24.79 -4.23
C ILE A 134 11.11 -23.74 -4.00
N LYS A 135 10.76 -22.47 -3.78
CA LYS A 135 11.74 -21.42 -3.42
C LYS A 135 12.46 -21.76 -2.11
N LYS A 136 11.75 -22.29 -1.10
CA LYS A 136 12.35 -22.75 0.17
C LYS A 136 13.33 -23.92 -0.04
N ILE A 137 12.96 -24.94 -0.81
CA ILE A 137 13.84 -26.07 -1.13
C ILE A 137 15.10 -25.57 -1.86
N ALA A 138 14.94 -24.74 -2.88
CA ALA A 138 16.05 -24.19 -3.64
C ALA A 138 16.99 -23.37 -2.75
N PHE A 139 16.43 -22.54 -1.85
CA PHE A 139 17.19 -21.78 -0.87
C PHE A 139 18.01 -22.68 0.07
N TYR A 140 17.38 -23.70 0.66
CA TYR A 140 18.06 -24.65 1.55
C TYR A 140 19.15 -25.44 0.82
N TYR A 141 18.89 -25.91 -0.41
CA TYR A 141 19.86 -26.61 -1.24
C TYR A 141 21.08 -25.74 -1.56
N LYS A 142 20.87 -24.50 -2.01
CA LYS A 142 21.96 -23.54 -2.30
C LYS A 142 22.83 -23.29 -1.07
N ARG A 143 22.21 -23.08 0.10
CA ARG A 143 22.91 -22.88 1.37
C ARG A 143 23.71 -24.12 1.81
N MET A 144 23.21 -25.32 1.57
CA MET A 144 23.94 -26.57 1.84
C MET A 144 25.10 -26.81 0.87
N THR A 145 25.00 -26.35 -0.37
CA THR A 145 26.04 -26.54 -1.40
C THR A 145 27.19 -25.53 -1.33
N GLY A 146 27.17 -24.59 -0.38
CA GLY A 146 28.24 -23.62 -0.18
C GLY A 146 28.34 -22.53 -1.28
N GLN A 147 27.39 -22.48 -2.21
CA GLN A 147 27.28 -21.37 -3.16
C GLN A 147 26.75 -20.13 -2.43
N SER A 148 27.64 -19.24 -1.99
CA SER A 148 27.29 -17.91 -1.51
C SER A 148 26.93 -17.02 -2.72
N SER A 149 25.68 -17.11 -3.20
CA SER A 149 25.23 -16.23 -4.26
C SER A 149 25.03 -14.81 -3.74
N LYS A 150 25.55 -13.85 -4.51
CA LYS A 150 25.47 -12.40 -4.32
C LYS A 150 24.05 -11.79 -4.38
N SER A 151 23.00 -12.61 -4.34
CA SER A 151 21.60 -12.20 -4.21
C SER A 151 20.87 -13.30 -3.44
N THR A 152 20.77 -13.11 -2.13
CA THR A 152 20.02 -13.98 -1.20
C THR A 152 18.73 -13.26 -0.83
N ASP A 153 18.13 -12.57 -1.80
CA ASP A 153 16.96 -11.73 -1.55
C ASP A 153 15.78 -12.67 -1.36
N ILE A 154 15.22 -12.62 -0.14
CA ILE A 154 14.07 -13.41 0.28
C ILE A 154 12.75 -12.75 -0.15
N ASN A 155 12.84 -11.57 -0.75
CA ASN A 155 11.79 -10.75 -1.32
C ASN A 155 12.06 -10.47 -2.80
N GLU A 156 10.99 -10.05 -3.47
CA GLU A 156 11.01 -9.46 -4.79
C GLU A 156 10.57 -8.00 -4.70
N THR A 157 11.12 -7.16 -5.57
CA THR A 157 10.84 -5.72 -5.65
C THR A 157 10.16 -5.42 -6.97
N LEU A 158 9.03 -4.71 -6.88
CA LEU A 158 8.28 -4.14 -8.00
C LEU A 158 8.59 -2.64 -8.07
N GLU A 159 8.93 -2.12 -9.24
CA GLU A 159 9.27 -0.71 -9.44
C GLU A 159 8.22 -0.04 -10.33
N LEU A 160 7.35 0.77 -9.72
CA LEU A 160 6.14 1.28 -10.37
C LEU A 160 6.32 2.69 -10.94
N ASN A 161 7.30 3.48 -10.46
CA ASN A 161 7.68 4.83 -10.93
C ASN A 161 6.66 5.51 -11.85
N ASN A 162 5.66 6.16 -11.22
CA ASN A 162 4.70 7.07 -11.85
C ASN A 162 5.34 8.43 -12.15
#